data_AF-A0A6G2HEG9-F1
#
_entry.id   AF-A0A6G2HEG9-F1
#
_cell.length_a   1.000
_cell.length_b   1.000
_cell.length_c   1.000
_cell.angle_alpha   90.00
_cell.angle_beta   90.00
_cell.angle_gamma   90.00
#
_symmetry.space_group_name_H-M   'P 1'
#
loop_
_entity.id
_entity.type
_entity.pdbx_description
1 polymer ?
#
loop_
_entity_poly.entity_id
_entity_poly.type
_entity_poly.pdbx_seq_one_letter_code
_entity_poly.pdbx_strand_id
1 'polypeptide(L)'
;MTLRPTRCPAPDCGFSDVPSLVAAHVNGTEGPEHDWARLQYDGPGDFLSAMRDGDGEERGDDGAGDDTAGDDTAGGTSDDTGDGTGDDTADGEEPRSHAIDPEPVFRAVEVARDRSAGVEDLEDLETPALADLFVAFSVLASEAGTVRSDVRTAIIDRIDEEMEIEGELGSIGRSMSTRRSLRSEETVRRALFEAGIDPRAAESFDPDLVRDLVDKGDIDEDTVFETSRSDHVRRTTVDEEAFEER
;
A
#
# COMPACT_ATOMS: atom_id res chain seq x y z
N MET A 1 8.85 -0.46 17.88
CA MET A 1 8.49 0.66 18.77
C MET A 1 6.97 0.70 18.84
N THR A 2 6.37 0.41 20.00
CA THR A 2 4.91 0.45 20.16
C THR A 2 4.48 1.91 20.28
N LEU A 3 3.95 2.48 19.19
CA LEU A 3 3.37 3.82 19.20
C LEU A 3 2.24 3.87 20.22
N ARG A 4 2.19 4.94 21.02
CA ARG A 4 1.16 5.08 22.04
C ARG A 4 -0.21 5.25 21.37
N PRO A 5 -1.25 4.54 21.86
CA PRO A 5 -2.59 4.72 21.36
C PRO A 5 -3.03 6.16 21.60
N THR A 6 -3.55 6.78 20.55
CA THR A 6 -3.95 8.18 20.49
C THR A 6 -5.45 8.23 20.23
N ARG A 7 -6.14 9.20 20.84
CA ARG A 7 -7.57 9.38 20.60
C ARG A 7 -7.81 10.17 19.32
N CYS A 8 -8.94 9.91 18.69
CA CYS A 8 -9.44 10.74 17.61
C CYS A 8 -9.53 12.21 18.07
N PRO A 9 -9.03 13.17 17.28
CA PRO A 9 -9.11 14.59 17.60
C PRO A 9 -10.51 15.19 17.42
N ALA A 10 -11.45 14.47 16.78
CA ALA A 10 -12.81 14.91 16.62
C ALA A 10 -13.55 14.99 17.98
N PRO A 11 -14.26 16.10 18.27
CA PRO A 11 -15.02 16.24 19.50
C PRO A 11 -16.11 15.16 19.59
N ASP A 12 -16.30 14.60 20.78
CA ASP A 12 -17.26 13.52 21.07
C ASP A 12 -17.02 12.18 20.33
N CYS A 13 -15.89 12.03 19.62
CA CYS A 13 -15.48 10.74 19.05
C CYS A 13 -14.69 9.90 20.07
N GLY A 14 -15.16 8.68 20.33
CA GLY A 14 -14.54 7.75 21.28
C GLY A 14 -13.43 6.86 20.71
N PHE A 15 -13.11 6.98 19.41
CA PHE A 15 -12.15 6.12 18.73
C PHE A 15 -10.72 6.39 19.23
N SER A 16 -9.94 5.34 19.46
CA SER A 16 -8.54 5.45 19.87
C SER A 16 -7.72 4.26 19.40
N ASP A 17 -6.62 4.52 18.71
CA ASP A 17 -5.70 3.50 18.21
C ASP A 17 -4.32 4.12 17.90
N VAL A 18 -3.41 3.40 17.25
CA VAL A 18 -2.15 3.96 16.76
C VAL A 18 -2.41 5.14 15.80
N PRO A 19 -1.54 6.16 15.76
CA PRO A 19 -1.78 7.40 15.01
C PRO A 19 -2.17 7.19 13.53
N SER A 20 -1.58 6.21 12.84
CA SER A 20 -1.94 5.90 11.45
C SER A 20 -3.39 5.46 11.29
N LEU A 21 -3.89 4.63 12.20
CA LEU A 21 -5.29 4.17 12.19
C LEU A 21 -6.27 5.27 12.62
N VAL A 22 -5.84 6.19 13.49
CA VAL A 22 -6.64 7.38 13.82
C VAL A 22 -6.76 8.31 12.61
N ALA A 23 -5.68 8.54 11.88
CA ALA A 23 -5.72 9.35 10.65
C ALA A 23 -6.62 8.71 9.58
N ALA A 24 -6.54 7.38 9.42
CA ALA A 24 -7.42 6.64 8.52
C ALA A 24 -8.89 6.71 8.98
N HIS A 25 -9.16 6.61 10.28
CA HIS A 25 -10.50 6.74 10.85
C HIS A 25 -11.13 8.12 10.58
N VAL A 26 -10.37 9.22 10.73
CA VAL A 26 -10.85 10.57 10.41
C VAL A 26 -11.16 10.71 8.92
N ASN A 27 -10.29 10.22 8.03
CA ASN A 27 -10.53 10.23 6.58
C ASN A 27 -11.73 9.37 6.15
N GLY A 28 -12.00 8.28 6.86
CA GLY A 28 -13.06 7.33 6.52
C GLY A 28 -14.42 7.64 7.17
N THR A 29 -14.49 8.62 8.08
CA THR A 29 -15.73 8.96 8.79
C THR A 29 -16.37 10.19 8.17
N GLU A 30 -17.57 10.02 7.61
CA GLU A 30 -18.32 11.12 7.02
C GLU A 30 -18.94 12.00 8.12
N GLY A 31 -18.53 13.26 8.19
CA GLY A 31 -19.12 14.23 9.12
C GLY A 31 -18.25 15.48 9.26
N PRO A 32 -18.84 16.66 9.50
CA PRO A 32 -18.08 17.91 9.64
C PRO A 32 -17.14 17.89 10.85
N GLU A 33 -17.41 17.06 11.86
CA GLU A 33 -16.55 16.83 13.02
C GLU A 33 -15.26 16.03 12.72
N HIS A 34 -15.21 15.28 11.61
CA HIS A 34 -14.04 14.53 11.14
C HIS A 34 -13.41 15.17 9.89
N ASP A 35 -13.66 16.47 9.66
CA ASP A 35 -13.05 17.25 8.60
C ASP A 35 -11.74 17.87 9.10
N TRP A 36 -10.61 17.50 8.48
CA TRP A 36 -9.29 18.03 8.84
C TRP A 36 -9.24 19.56 8.84
N ALA A 37 -9.96 20.23 7.93
CA ALA A 37 -10.03 21.69 7.89
C ALA A 37 -10.69 22.32 9.12
N ARG A 38 -11.37 21.52 9.96
CA ARG A 38 -11.98 21.95 11.23
C ARG A 38 -11.26 21.42 12.46
N LEU A 39 -10.31 20.52 12.28
CA LEU A 39 -9.49 19.98 13.35
C LEU A 39 -8.26 20.87 13.57
N GLN A 40 -7.53 20.62 14.65
CA GLN A 40 -6.31 21.37 15.00
C GLN A 40 -5.10 21.05 14.11
N TYR A 41 -5.29 20.26 13.05
CA TYR A 41 -4.23 19.76 12.18
C TYR A 41 -4.59 20.07 10.73
N ASP A 42 -3.62 20.54 9.94
CA ASP A 42 -3.82 20.90 8.52
C ASP A 42 -4.01 19.68 7.60
N GLY A 43 -4.08 18.48 8.17
CA GLY A 43 -4.33 17.23 7.48
C GLY A 43 -3.78 16.01 8.23
N PRO A 44 -3.95 14.80 7.67
CA PRO A 44 -3.44 13.58 8.28
C PRO A 44 -1.91 13.57 8.41
N GLY A 45 -1.18 14.21 7.48
CA GLY A 45 0.28 14.30 7.53
C GLY A 45 0.79 15.17 8.67
N ASP A 46 0.13 16.30 8.93
CA ASP A 46 0.44 17.19 10.04
C ASP A 46 0.14 16.52 11.39
N PHE A 47 -0.99 15.84 11.50
CA PHE A 47 -1.33 15.02 12.67
C PHE A 47 -0.27 13.93 12.96
N LEU A 48 0.14 13.15 11.94
CA LEU A 48 1.14 12.10 12.12
C LEU A 48 2.52 12.65 12.49
N SER A 49 2.89 13.82 11.93
CA SER A 49 4.13 14.51 12.27
C SER A 49 4.09 14.96 13.74
N ALA A 50 3.01 15.62 14.17
CA ALA A 50 2.81 16.03 15.55
C ALA A 50 2.86 14.85 16.55
N MET A 51 2.32 13.68 16.17
CA MET A 51 2.38 12.49 17.02
C MET A 51 3.79 11.89 17.09
N ARG A 52 4.57 11.97 16.00
CA ARG A 52 5.98 11.54 15.97
C ARG A 52 6.86 12.48 16.78
N ASP A 53 6.59 13.78 16.73
CA ASP A 53 7.36 14.82 17.41
C ASP A 53 6.99 14.92 18.90
N GLY A 54 5.74 14.59 19.28
CA GLY A 54 5.31 14.50 20.68
C GLY A 54 5.90 13.30 21.44
N ASP A 55 6.37 12.27 20.75
CA ASP A 55 7.21 11.20 21.31
C ASP A 55 8.70 11.62 21.40
N GLY A 56 9.04 12.84 20.92
CA GLY A 56 10.39 13.37 20.73
C GLY A 56 10.77 14.59 21.60
N GLU A 57 10.08 14.84 22.72
CA GLU A 57 10.47 15.92 23.64
C GLU A 57 11.67 15.54 24.53
N GLU A 58 12.87 15.51 23.94
CA GLU A 58 14.11 16.11 24.48
C GLU A 58 15.09 16.38 23.32
N ARG A 59 14.92 17.49 22.57
CA ARG A 59 15.93 18.54 22.28
C ARG A 59 15.64 19.39 21.04
N GLY A 60 15.54 20.71 21.27
CA GLY A 60 16.07 21.83 20.48
C GLY A 60 15.54 21.98 19.04
N ASP A 61 14.59 22.87 18.78
CA ASP A 61 14.74 24.33 18.58
C ASP A 61 15.39 24.73 17.24
N ASP A 62 14.87 25.83 16.69
CA ASP A 62 15.14 26.47 15.39
C ASP A 62 14.39 25.84 14.19
N GLY A 63 13.39 26.43 13.52
CA GLY A 63 12.88 27.79 13.52
C GLY A 63 12.49 28.21 12.09
N ALA A 64 11.29 28.79 11.93
CA ALA A 64 10.76 29.58 10.79
C ALA A 64 10.46 28.83 9.46
N GLY A 65 9.31 28.96 8.80
CA GLY A 65 8.11 29.79 8.97
C GLY A 65 7.46 30.05 7.59
N ASP A 66 6.12 30.09 7.54
CA ASP A 66 5.26 31.09 6.83
C ASP A 66 5.37 31.16 5.27
N ASP A 67 4.33 31.19 4.43
CA ASP A 67 2.88 31.01 4.53
C ASP A 67 2.28 30.94 3.11
N THR A 68 1.24 30.10 2.98
CA THR A 68 -0.02 30.16 2.22
C THR A 68 -0.25 30.81 0.82
N ALA A 69 -1.16 30.10 0.10
CA ALA A 69 -2.24 30.52 -0.83
C ALA A 69 -1.95 30.54 -2.35
N GLY A 70 -2.77 29.98 -3.26
CA GLY A 70 -4.07 29.29 -3.21
C GLY A 70 -4.76 29.33 -4.61
N ASP A 71 -5.73 28.43 -4.84
CA ASP A 71 -6.79 28.43 -5.90
C ASP A 71 -6.39 28.03 -7.35
N ASP A 72 -7.12 27.24 -8.17
CA ASP A 72 -8.50 26.73 -8.07
C ASP A 72 -8.85 25.67 -9.18
N THR A 73 -9.72 24.72 -8.85
CA THR A 73 -10.73 23.96 -9.66
C THR A 73 -10.44 22.89 -10.76
N ALA A 74 -11.15 21.76 -10.56
CA ALA A 74 -11.84 20.83 -11.50
C ALA A 74 -11.00 19.77 -12.25
N GLY A 75 -11.38 18.49 -12.35
CA GLY A 75 -12.55 17.74 -11.91
C GLY A 75 -12.32 16.25 -12.21
N GLY A 76 -12.96 15.37 -11.44
CA GLY A 76 -12.69 13.94 -11.45
C GLY A 76 -13.15 13.18 -12.69
N THR A 77 -12.44 12.11 -12.99
CA THR A 77 -12.98 10.88 -13.57
C THR A 77 -12.31 9.70 -12.90
N SER A 78 -13.12 8.89 -12.22
CA SER A 78 -12.75 7.60 -11.67
C SER A 78 -12.35 6.63 -12.77
N ASP A 79 -11.27 5.89 -12.58
CA ASP A 79 -11.16 4.52 -13.04
C ASP A 79 -10.22 3.72 -12.11
N ASP A 80 -10.60 2.47 -11.97
CA ASP A 80 -10.30 1.52 -10.91
C ASP A 80 -8.93 0.83 -11.07
N THR A 81 -8.51 0.18 -9.99
CA THR A 81 -7.51 -0.89 -9.90
C THR A 81 -6.04 -0.47 -9.78
N GLY A 82 -5.53 -0.52 -8.54
CA GLY A 82 -4.10 -0.43 -8.23
C GLY A 82 -3.79 -0.97 -6.83
N ASP A 83 -3.62 -2.29 -6.74
CA ASP A 83 -2.94 -3.00 -5.65
C ASP A 83 -1.55 -2.37 -5.46
N GLY A 84 -1.39 -1.64 -4.34
CA GLY A 84 -0.19 -0.88 -4.03
C GLY A 84 0.34 -1.26 -2.66
N THR A 85 1.09 -2.35 -2.59
CA THR A 85 1.95 -2.64 -1.43
C THR A 85 3.27 -1.93 -1.65
N GLY A 86 3.56 -0.99 -0.75
CA GLY A 86 4.72 -0.13 -0.76
C GLY A 86 6.05 -0.87 -0.63
N ASP A 87 7.05 -0.23 -1.21
CA ASP A 87 8.46 -0.56 -1.26
C ASP A 87 9.11 -0.39 0.13
N ASP A 88 9.71 -1.45 0.67
CA ASP A 88 10.61 -1.37 1.83
C ASP A 88 12.03 -1.69 1.35
N THR A 89 12.86 -0.65 1.38
CA THR A 89 14.27 -0.65 1.03
C THR A 89 15.08 -1.44 2.08
N ALA A 90 15.97 -2.30 1.60
CA ALA A 90 16.75 -3.21 2.42
C ALA A 90 17.84 -2.50 3.24
N ASP A 91 17.78 -2.64 4.57
CA ASP A 91 18.92 -2.47 5.47
C ASP A 91 18.92 -3.65 6.47
N GLY A 92 20.10 -4.21 6.72
CA GLY A 92 20.30 -5.56 7.28
C GLY A 92 19.36 -6.00 8.40
N GLU A 93 18.42 -6.89 8.06
CA GLU A 93 17.51 -7.52 9.01
C GLU A 93 17.99 -8.92 9.41
N GLU A 94 17.97 -9.18 10.72
CA GLU A 94 18.01 -10.53 11.29
C GLU A 94 17.00 -11.42 10.53
N PRO A 95 17.24 -12.74 10.38
CA PRO A 95 16.39 -13.60 9.55
C PRO A 95 14.93 -13.42 9.94
N ARG A 96 14.17 -12.75 9.06
CA ARG A 96 12.74 -12.52 9.22
C ARG A 96 12.11 -13.89 9.39
N SER A 97 11.53 -14.17 10.55
CA SER A 97 10.77 -15.39 10.70
C SER A 97 9.53 -15.28 9.82
N HIS A 98 9.45 -16.06 8.74
CA HIS A 98 8.22 -16.23 7.94
C HIS A 98 7.19 -17.08 8.69
N ALA A 99 6.92 -16.73 9.95
CA ALA A 99 5.89 -17.38 10.74
C ALA A 99 4.53 -16.91 10.20
N ILE A 100 3.78 -17.85 9.63
CA ILE A 100 2.39 -17.65 9.24
C ILE A 100 1.49 -17.82 10.47
N ASP A 101 0.51 -16.93 10.63
CA ASP A 101 -0.61 -17.09 11.57
C ASP A 101 -1.90 -17.39 10.78
N PRO A 102 -2.24 -18.68 10.57
CA PRO A 102 -3.43 -19.06 9.83
C PRO A 102 -4.71 -19.04 10.68
N GLU A 103 -4.61 -18.78 11.99
CA GLU A 103 -5.76 -18.85 12.90
C GLU A 103 -6.91 -17.89 12.52
N PRO A 104 -6.66 -16.63 12.09
CA PRO A 104 -7.72 -15.75 11.60
C PRO A 104 -8.48 -16.32 10.40
N VAL A 105 -7.78 -17.00 9.48
CA VAL A 105 -8.39 -17.66 8.31
C VAL A 105 -9.36 -18.74 8.77
N PHE A 106 -8.93 -19.62 9.69
CA PHE A 106 -9.79 -20.70 10.17
C PHE A 106 -11.03 -20.19 10.88
N ARG A 107 -10.91 -19.14 11.69
CA ARG A 107 -12.06 -18.47 12.30
C ARG A 107 -13.01 -17.88 11.25
N ALA A 108 -12.47 -17.24 10.20
CA ALA A 108 -13.27 -16.69 9.12
C ALA A 108 -14.00 -17.80 8.33
N VAL A 109 -13.37 -18.96 8.12
CA VAL A 109 -13.99 -20.15 7.53
C VAL A 109 -15.18 -20.63 8.38
N GLU A 110 -15.01 -20.71 9.71
CA GLU A 110 -16.10 -21.11 10.61
C GLU A 110 -17.29 -20.16 10.51
N VAL A 111 -17.05 -18.85 10.53
CA VAL A 111 -18.11 -17.84 10.39
C VAL A 111 -18.79 -17.95 9.02
N ALA A 112 -18.03 -18.02 7.93
CA ALA A 112 -18.58 -18.14 6.58
C ALA A 112 -19.43 -19.40 6.44
N ARG A 113 -18.93 -20.54 6.95
CA ARG A 113 -19.63 -21.83 6.96
C ARG A 113 -20.94 -21.76 7.73
N ASP A 114 -20.92 -21.16 8.94
CA ASP A 114 -22.11 -21.02 9.77
C ASP A 114 -23.16 -20.13 9.11
N ARG A 115 -22.74 -19.05 8.45
CA ARG A 115 -23.66 -18.14 7.73
C ARG A 115 -24.22 -18.76 6.44
N SER A 116 -23.45 -19.59 5.75
CA SER A 116 -23.91 -20.28 4.54
C SER A 116 -24.65 -21.59 4.83
N ALA A 117 -24.80 -21.98 6.09
CA ALA A 117 -25.43 -23.25 6.46
C ALA A 117 -26.90 -23.28 6.03
N GLY A 118 -27.26 -24.23 5.16
CA GLY A 118 -28.63 -24.39 4.66
C GLY A 118 -29.04 -23.39 3.58
N VAL A 119 -28.09 -22.61 3.05
CA VAL A 119 -28.30 -21.78 1.85
C VAL A 119 -28.07 -22.66 0.62
N GLU A 120 -29.14 -22.93 -0.13
CA GLU A 120 -29.08 -23.70 -1.39
C GLU A 120 -29.21 -22.79 -2.61
N ASP A 121 -29.93 -21.68 -2.48
CA ASP A 121 -30.12 -20.66 -3.51
C ASP A 121 -30.01 -19.25 -2.89
N LEU A 122 -29.32 -18.34 -3.59
CA LEU A 122 -29.18 -16.94 -3.16
C LEU A 122 -30.45 -16.12 -3.42
N GLU A 123 -31.30 -16.54 -4.37
CA GLU A 123 -32.54 -15.84 -4.70
C GLU A 123 -33.59 -15.92 -3.58
N ASP A 124 -33.49 -16.94 -2.71
CA ASP A 124 -34.38 -17.15 -1.56
C ASP A 124 -34.01 -16.29 -0.34
N LEU A 125 -32.88 -15.58 -0.39
CA LEU A 125 -32.36 -14.80 0.74
C LEU A 125 -32.81 -13.34 0.71
N GLU A 126 -33.18 -12.83 1.88
CA GLU A 126 -33.42 -11.40 2.06
C GLU A 126 -32.10 -10.61 1.98
N THR A 127 -32.18 -9.34 1.57
CA THR A 127 -31.01 -8.46 1.43
C THR A 127 -30.07 -8.43 2.65
N PRO A 128 -30.57 -8.41 3.91
CA PRO A 128 -29.68 -8.49 5.09
C PRO A 128 -28.86 -9.78 5.14
N ALA A 129 -29.45 -10.92 4.78
CA ALA A 129 -28.74 -12.20 4.76
C ALA A 129 -27.68 -12.24 3.65
N LEU A 130 -27.97 -11.66 2.48
CA LEU A 130 -27.00 -11.48 1.40
C LEU A 130 -25.82 -10.59 1.82
N ALA A 131 -26.10 -9.50 2.54
CA ALA A 131 -25.06 -8.61 3.08
C ALA A 131 -24.17 -9.34 4.10
N ASP A 132 -24.76 -10.12 5.00
CA ASP A 132 -24.03 -10.93 5.98
C ASP A 132 -23.11 -11.96 5.30
N LEU A 133 -23.60 -12.65 4.28
CA LEU A 133 -22.80 -13.60 3.49
C LEU A 133 -21.65 -12.89 2.78
N PHE A 134 -21.94 -11.77 2.12
CA PHE A 134 -20.93 -10.97 1.43
C PHE A 134 -19.79 -10.60 2.37
N VAL A 135 -20.11 -10.00 3.52
CA VAL A 135 -19.10 -9.58 4.51
C VAL A 135 -18.29 -10.79 5.02
N ALA A 136 -18.95 -11.91 5.33
CA ALA A 136 -18.26 -13.11 5.82
C ALA A 136 -17.24 -13.64 4.80
N PHE A 137 -17.63 -13.73 3.52
CA PHE A 137 -16.71 -14.18 2.46
C PHE A 137 -15.65 -13.15 2.09
N SER A 138 -15.94 -11.84 2.19
CA SER A 138 -14.94 -10.79 2.01
C SER A 138 -13.84 -10.87 3.07
N VAL A 139 -14.20 -11.06 4.34
CA VAL A 139 -13.22 -11.25 5.42
C VAL A 139 -12.40 -12.51 5.17
N LEU A 140 -13.03 -13.65 4.86
CA LEU A 140 -12.31 -14.88 4.53
C LEU A 140 -11.32 -14.69 3.37
N ALA A 141 -11.73 -14.02 2.30
CA ALA A 141 -10.87 -13.75 1.16
C ALA A 141 -9.67 -12.85 1.54
N SER A 142 -9.89 -11.85 2.40
CA SER A 142 -8.83 -10.96 2.90
C SER A 142 -7.83 -11.70 3.78
N GLU A 143 -8.30 -12.48 4.75
CA GLU A 143 -7.44 -13.25 5.65
C GLU A 143 -6.63 -14.30 4.86
N ALA A 144 -7.29 -15.04 3.96
CA ALA A 144 -6.60 -16.00 3.08
C ALA A 144 -5.59 -15.31 2.15
N GLY A 145 -5.92 -14.09 1.69
CA GLY A 145 -5.02 -13.24 0.91
C GLY A 145 -3.76 -12.86 1.69
N THR A 146 -3.88 -12.53 2.97
CA THR A 146 -2.76 -12.20 3.87
C THR A 146 -1.81 -13.38 4.01
N VAL A 147 -2.32 -14.56 4.41
CA VAL A 147 -1.50 -15.77 4.52
C VAL A 147 -0.85 -16.14 3.18
N ARG A 148 -1.58 -16.00 2.07
CA ARG A 148 -1.02 -16.24 0.72
C ARG A 148 0.10 -15.25 0.40
N SER A 149 -0.02 -14.01 0.84
CA SER A 149 1.02 -12.98 0.66
C SER A 149 2.29 -13.34 1.43
N ASP A 150 2.16 -13.76 2.70
CA ASP A 150 3.30 -14.18 3.52
C ASP A 150 4.05 -15.36 2.89
N VAL A 151 3.30 -16.36 2.39
CA VAL A 151 3.87 -17.49 1.65
C VAL A 151 4.55 -17.03 0.36
N ARG A 152 3.94 -16.10 -0.40
CA ARG A 152 4.56 -15.50 -1.59
C ARG A 152 5.88 -14.83 -1.24
N THR A 153 5.93 -14.01 -0.19
CA THR A 153 7.16 -13.34 0.26
C THR A 153 8.23 -14.36 0.62
N ALA A 154 7.88 -15.43 1.35
CA ALA A 154 8.81 -16.50 1.67
C ALA A 154 9.36 -17.25 0.43
N ILE A 155 8.58 -17.35 -0.65
CA ILE A 155 9.02 -17.94 -1.92
C ILE A 155 9.99 -16.99 -2.63
N ILE A 156 9.66 -15.69 -2.69
CA ILE A 156 10.49 -14.65 -3.31
C ILE A 156 11.85 -14.58 -2.63
N ASP A 157 11.88 -14.57 -1.29
CA ASP A 157 13.11 -14.50 -0.50
C ASP A 157 14.00 -15.74 -0.65
N ARG A 158 13.44 -16.87 -1.15
CA ARG A 158 14.16 -18.13 -1.28
C ARG A 158 14.70 -18.39 -2.68
N ILE A 159 14.07 -17.83 -3.70
CA ILE A 159 14.33 -18.16 -5.10
C ILE A 159 14.69 -16.87 -5.83
N ASP A 160 15.96 -16.69 -6.15
CA ASP A 160 16.44 -15.47 -6.83
C ASP A 160 16.14 -15.45 -8.33
N GLU A 161 15.92 -16.61 -8.95
CA GLU A 161 15.81 -16.77 -10.41
C GLU A 161 14.34 -16.94 -10.88
N GLU A 162 14.07 -16.61 -12.14
CA GLU A 162 12.76 -16.85 -12.76
C GLU A 162 12.59 -18.34 -13.09
N MET A 163 11.59 -18.99 -12.50
CA MET A 163 11.33 -20.41 -12.74
C MET A 163 9.92 -20.84 -12.38
N GLU A 164 9.49 -22.00 -12.89
CA GLU A 164 8.30 -22.71 -12.43
C GLU A 164 8.65 -23.71 -11.32
N ILE A 165 7.76 -23.83 -10.34
CA ILE A 165 7.90 -24.66 -9.14
C ILE A 165 6.65 -25.52 -9.05
N GLU A 166 6.84 -26.83 -9.05
CA GLU A 166 5.78 -27.81 -8.90
C GLU A 166 5.57 -28.16 -7.42
N GLY A 167 4.30 -28.30 -7.01
CA GLY A 167 3.89 -28.75 -5.68
C GLY A 167 2.73 -29.74 -5.76
N GLU A 168 2.37 -30.32 -4.61
CA GLU A 168 1.32 -31.35 -4.52
C GLU A 168 -0.09 -30.84 -4.87
N LEU A 169 -0.33 -29.53 -4.78
CA LEU A 169 -1.63 -28.90 -5.06
C LEU A 169 -1.66 -28.16 -6.41
N GLY A 170 -0.58 -28.25 -7.19
CA GLY A 170 -0.37 -27.51 -8.43
C GLY A 170 0.96 -26.78 -8.49
N SER A 171 1.13 -25.93 -9.49
CA SER A 171 2.39 -25.25 -9.80
C SER A 171 2.28 -23.73 -9.74
N ILE A 172 3.40 -23.08 -9.45
CA ILE A 172 3.55 -21.62 -9.43
C ILE A 172 4.75 -21.21 -10.31
N GLY A 173 4.68 -20.03 -10.91
CA GLY A 173 5.78 -19.40 -11.61
C GLY A 173 6.25 -18.14 -10.87
N ARG A 174 7.55 -18.01 -10.68
CA ARG A 174 8.21 -16.75 -10.26
C ARG A 174 8.72 -16.02 -11.50
N SER A 175 8.43 -14.72 -11.58
CA SER A 175 8.96 -13.82 -12.60
C SER A 175 9.39 -12.50 -12.00
N MET A 176 10.39 -11.87 -12.60
CA MET A 176 10.94 -10.59 -12.14
C MET A 176 10.57 -9.50 -13.15
N SER A 177 9.98 -8.41 -12.67
CA SER A 177 9.76 -7.21 -13.47
C SER A 177 10.74 -6.13 -13.03
N THR A 178 11.22 -5.35 -13.97
CA THR A 178 12.05 -4.16 -13.68
C THR A 178 11.35 -2.95 -14.28
N ARG A 179 11.06 -1.96 -13.46
CA ARG A 179 10.48 -0.67 -13.88
C ARG A 179 11.53 0.41 -13.72
N ARG A 180 11.57 1.33 -14.68
CA ARG A 180 12.35 2.56 -14.59
C ARG A 180 11.38 3.71 -14.40
N SER A 181 11.60 4.49 -13.35
CA SER A 181 10.84 5.71 -13.08
C SER A 181 11.81 6.86 -12.92
N LEU A 182 11.32 8.09 -13.10
CA LEU A 182 12.11 9.26 -12.78
C LEU A 182 12.33 9.32 -11.26
N ARG A 183 13.54 9.71 -10.88
CA ARG A 183 13.80 10.15 -9.51
C ARG A 183 13.00 11.40 -9.19
N SER A 184 13.07 11.84 -7.93
CA SER A 184 12.37 13.04 -7.48
C SER A 184 12.59 14.23 -8.43
N GLU A 185 11.55 15.03 -8.60
CA GLU A 185 11.52 16.17 -9.51
C GLU A 185 12.73 17.11 -9.31
N GLU A 186 13.12 17.34 -8.06
CA GLU A 186 14.29 18.13 -7.71
C GLU A 186 15.61 17.49 -8.18
N THR A 187 15.74 16.17 -8.05
CA THR A 187 16.91 15.42 -8.53
C THR A 187 17.05 15.55 -10.04
N VAL A 188 15.93 15.36 -10.77
CA VAL A 188 15.90 15.50 -12.24
C VAL A 188 16.25 16.92 -12.67
N ARG A 189 15.66 17.94 -12.02
CA ARG A 189 15.99 19.36 -12.32
C ARG A 189 17.46 19.66 -12.12
N ARG A 190 18.03 19.22 -11.01
CA ARG A 190 19.44 19.46 -10.69
C ARG A 190 20.35 18.81 -11.73
N ALA A 191 20.09 17.56 -12.09
CA ALA A 191 20.87 16.83 -13.09
C ALA A 191 20.84 17.53 -14.46
N LEU A 192 19.66 17.95 -14.92
CA LEU A 192 19.52 18.71 -16.17
C LEU A 192 20.27 20.05 -16.12
N PHE A 193 20.16 20.78 -15.02
CA PHE A 193 20.82 22.08 -14.86
C PHE A 193 22.35 21.96 -14.84
N GLU A 194 22.90 20.96 -14.13
CA GLU A 194 24.33 20.68 -14.08
C GLU A 194 24.91 20.34 -15.46
N ALA A 195 24.11 19.70 -16.32
CA ALA A 195 24.44 19.43 -17.71
C ALA A 195 24.23 20.63 -18.66
N GLY A 196 23.80 21.78 -18.15
CA GLY A 196 23.55 22.99 -18.94
C GLY A 196 22.24 22.95 -19.75
N ILE A 197 21.32 22.05 -19.41
CA ILE A 197 20.00 21.92 -20.02
C ILE A 197 18.97 22.67 -19.15
N ASP A 198 18.12 23.51 -19.78
CA ASP A 198 17.03 24.18 -19.06
C ASP A 198 16.02 23.12 -18.57
N PRO A 199 15.79 22.97 -17.25
CA PRO A 199 14.84 21.97 -16.73
C PRO A 199 13.40 22.19 -17.18
N ARG A 200 13.05 23.40 -17.67
CA ARG A 200 11.74 23.66 -18.28
C ARG A 200 11.54 22.96 -19.62
N ALA A 201 12.62 22.49 -20.25
CA ALA A 201 12.54 21.69 -21.47
C ALA A 201 11.98 20.29 -21.22
N ALA A 202 12.04 19.79 -19.97
CA ALA A 202 11.34 18.58 -19.54
C ALA A 202 9.91 18.96 -19.15
N GLU A 203 9.05 19.20 -20.15
CA GLU A 203 7.62 19.53 -19.95
C GLU A 203 6.99 18.55 -18.95
N SER A 204 6.58 19.06 -17.78
CA SER A 204 5.96 18.28 -16.69
C SER A 204 6.72 17.02 -16.24
N PHE A 205 8.04 16.94 -16.48
CA PHE A 205 8.85 15.74 -16.20
C PHE A 205 8.30 14.50 -16.91
N ASP A 206 7.86 14.65 -18.15
CA ASP A 206 7.52 13.51 -18.99
C ASP A 206 8.73 12.56 -19.12
N PRO A 207 8.60 11.26 -18.79
CA PRO A 207 9.72 10.33 -18.77
C PRO A 207 10.41 10.15 -20.12
N ASP A 208 9.65 10.15 -21.21
CA ASP A 208 10.20 10.00 -22.56
C ASP A 208 10.99 11.26 -22.97
N LEU A 209 10.46 12.44 -22.67
CA LEU A 209 11.13 13.71 -22.93
C LEU A 209 12.38 13.91 -22.07
N VAL A 210 12.33 13.53 -20.79
CA VAL A 210 13.51 13.56 -19.91
C VAL A 210 14.59 12.61 -20.42
N ARG A 211 14.23 11.40 -20.87
CA ARG A 211 15.19 10.46 -21.49
C ARG A 211 15.89 11.09 -22.69
N ASP A 212 15.14 11.73 -23.58
CA ASP A 212 15.69 12.42 -24.75
C ASP A 212 16.65 13.58 -24.37
N LEU A 213 16.43 14.24 -23.24
CA LEU A 213 17.29 15.32 -22.74
C LEU A 213 18.55 14.77 -22.06
N VAL A 214 18.41 13.69 -21.28
CA VAL A 214 19.52 12.95 -20.68
C VAL A 214 20.50 12.47 -21.76
N ASP A 215 19.97 11.87 -22.84
CA ASP A 215 20.77 11.41 -23.99
C ASP A 215 21.50 12.58 -24.69
N LYS A 216 20.86 13.74 -24.84
CA LYS A 216 21.47 14.94 -25.46
C LYS A 216 22.51 15.59 -24.57
N GLY A 217 22.33 15.49 -23.26
CA GLY A 217 23.20 16.10 -22.25
C GLY A 217 24.39 15.23 -21.85
N ASP A 218 24.49 13.99 -22.36
CA ASP A 218 25.45 12.99 -21.89
C ASP A 218 25.37 12.86 -20.35
N ILE A 219 24.14 12.86 -19.83
CA ILE A 219 23.85 12.69 -18.41
C ILE A 219 23.76 11.19 -18.13
N ASP A 220 24.34 10.77 -17.02
CA ASP A 220 24.19 9.40 -16.55
C ASP A 220 22.72 9.10 -16.22
N GLU A 221 22.14 8.09 -16.87
CA GLU A 221 20.72 7.72 -16.70
C GLU A 221 20.39 7.38 -15.25
N ASP A 222 21.31 6.75 -14.50
CA ASP A 222 21.09 6.39 -13.10
C ASP A 222 21.03 7.62 -12.17
N THR A 223 21.49 8.78 -12.63
CA THR A 223 21.35 10.04 -11.89
C THR A 223 19.94 10.61 -11.98
N VAL A 224 19.19 10.27 -13.04
CA VAL A 224 17.88 10.85 -13.37
C VAL A 224 16.74 9.85 -13.20
N PHE A 225 17.00 8.58 -13.52
CA PHE A 225 16.08 7.48 -13.36
C PHE A 225 16.47 6.64 -12.15
N GLU A 226 15.46 6.09 -11.48
CA GLU A 226 15.62 4.98 -10.57
C GLU A 226 15.06 3.71 -11.22
N THR A 227 15.72 2.59 -10.93
CA THR A 227 15.28 1.27 -11.39
C THR A 227 14.76 0.50 -10.19
N SER A 228 13.46 0.24 -10.15
CA SER A 228 12.83 -0.63 -9.15
C SER A 228 12.60 -2.03 -9.72
N ARG A 229 12.78 -3.04 -8.88
CA ARG A 229 12.51 -4.44 -9.21
C ARG A 229 11.27 -4.89 -8.45
N SER A 230 10.41 -5.63 -9.13
CA SER A 230 9.21 -6.21 -8.53
C SER A 230 9.20 -7.71 -8.82
N ASP A 231 9.12 -8.49 -7.76
CA ASP A 231 9.04 -9.94 -7.84
C ASP A 231 7.57 -10.38 -7.84
N HIS A 232 7.24 -11.30 -8.74
CA HIS A 232 5.89 -11.79 -8.90
C HIS A 232 5.86 -13.31 -8.79
N VAL A 233 5.00 -13.82 -7.91
CA VAL A 233 4.66 -15.25 -7.87
C VAL A 233 3.23 -15.42 -8.32
N ARG A 234 3.02 -16.21 -9.38
CA ARG A 234 1.70 -16.48 -9.94
C ARG A 234 1.43 -17.97 -9.96
N ARG A 235 0.20 -18.36 -9.66
CA ARG A 235 -0.27 -19.73 -9.87
C ARG A 235 -0.31 -20.04 -11.37
N THR A 236 0.27 -21.16 -11.80
CA THR A 236 0.26 -21.60 -13.21
C THR A 236 -0.73 -22.73 -13.42
N THR A 237 -0.77 -23.70 -12.49
CA THR A 237 -1.71 -24.83 -12.53
C THR A 237 -2.35 -25.06 -11.16
N VAL A 238 -3.47 -25.76 -11.14
CA VAL A 238 -4.13 -26.27 -9.93
C VAL A 238 -4.44 -27.73 -10.19
N ASP A 239 -4.14 -28.58 -9.22
CA ASP A 239 -4.65 -29.94 -9.20
C ASP A 239 -6.00 -29.93 -8.48
N GLU A 240 -7.10 -29.88 -9.24
CA GLU A 240 -8.46 -29.79 -8.68
C GLU A 240 -8.86 -31.08 -7.94
N GLU A 241 -8.42 -32.25 -8.41
CA GLU A 241 -8.72 -33.55 -7.78
C GLU A 241 -8.17 -33.59 -6.35
N ALA A 242 -6.97 -33.03 -6.13
CA ALA A 242 -6.35 -32.94 -4.80
C ALA A 242 -7.19 -32.14 -3.78
N PHE A 243 -8.08 -31.24 -4.23
CA PHE A 243 -8.99 -30.48 -3.36
C PHE A 243 -10.36 -31.15 -3.17
N GLU A 244 -10.76 -32.04 -4.06
CA GLU A 244 -12.04 -32.77 -3.97
C GLU A 244 -11.95 -34.01 -3.08
N GLU A 245 -10.76 -34.62 -2.95
CA GLU A 245 -10.57 -35.87 -2.20
C GLU A 245 -10.38 -35.70 -0.67
N ARG A 246 -10.42 -34.47 -0.13
CA ARG A 246 -10.06 -34.18 1.28
C ARG A 246 -11.20 -33.70 2.17
#